data_AF-A0AA96MF01-F1
#
_entry.id   AF-A0AA96MF01-F1
#
_cell.length_a   1.000
_cell.length_b   1.000
_cell.length_c   1.000
_cell.angle_alpha   90.00
_cell.angle_beta   90.00
_cell.angle_gamma   90.00
#
_symmetry.space_group_name_H-M   'P 1'
#
loop_
_entity.id
_entity.type
_entity.pdbx_description
1 polymer ?
#
loop_
_entity_poly.entity_id
_entity_poly.type
_entity_poly.pdbx_seq_one_letter_code
_entity_poly.pdbx_strand_id
1 'polypeptide(L)'
;MSLPWFIAFTILLLMFSSIIYDKNALKRVSYTRYFSAKAVYAGEQVEMVEEIMNRKLLPLPWLRLESSIARGLEFGSQENLGISSGEISQNHISLFFLRSYRHIKRRHQVICRERGLFVLETATMTTGDLFGLSHKTKTFPLQLELLVYPGLLPFEELPLPVHSWLGELPVKRWIVEDPFLIAGTREYSAGDSLASINWKATARTGTMQVHQKDYTADSRLVICLNVEISDSMWRTVTDAQRIELGIRYAATVAEYAISHGIETRLLSNGRLDGGGAREAVDSWPISHAEEYFGLLARLNLDRTLPMGRLLELEAEKGDRDTDYLIITCHRGAELQLAAEALSYLGNGVEWLDIPGEGGRSL
;
A
#
# COMPACT_ATOMS: atom_id res chain seq x y z
N MET A 1 -66.28 31.52 -12.05
CA MET A 1 -66.41 30.17 -11.42
C MET A 1 -65.34 29.17 -11.88
N SER A 2 -64.25 29.59 -12.56
CA SER A 2 -63.20 28.69 -13.08
C SER A 2 -62.00 28.52 -12.14
N LEU A 3 -61.75 29.49 -11.25
CA LEU A 3 -60.60 29.47 -10.34
C LEU A 3 -60.55 28.26 -9.38
N PRO A 4 -61.62 27.87 -8.66
CA PRO A 4 -61.56 26.74 -7.74
C PRO A 4 -61.34 25.41 -8.47
N TRP A 5 -61.91 25.25 -9.66
CA TRP A 5 -61.70 24.06 -10.49
C TRP A 5 -60.27 23.97 -11.03
N PHE A 6 -59.67 25.09 -11.40
CA PHE A 6 -58.27 25.15 -11.81
C PHE A 6 -57.33 24.74 -10.66
N ILE A 7 -57.59 25.24 -9.45
CA ILE A 7 -56.80 24.89 -8.26
C ILE A 7 -56.94 23.38 -7.94
N ALA A 8 -58.18 22.86 -7.91
CA ALA A 8 -58.43 21.45 -7.63
C ALA A 8 -57.76 20.53 -8.67
N PHE A 9 -57.84 20.87 -9.96
CA PHE A 9 -57.18 20.12 -11.04
C PHE A 9 -55.65 20.16 -10.90
N THR A 10 -55.08 21.31 -10.54
CA THR A 10 -53.64 21.46 -10.34
C THR A 10 -53.15 20.60 -9.17
N ILE A 11 -53.87 20.61 -8.04
CA ILE A 11 -53.53 19.76 -6.89
C ILE A 11 -53.61 18.27 -7.26
N LEU A 12 -54.66 17.86 -7.99
CA LEU A 12 -54.81 16.47 -8.42
C LEU A 12 -53.70 16.04 -9.38
N LEU A 13 -53.29 16.92 -10.30
CA LEU A 13 -52.16 16.68 -11.21
C LEU A 13 -50.85 16.54 -10.44
N LEU A 14 -50.60 17.41 -9.46
CA LEU A 14 -49.41 17.35 -8.61
C LEU A 14 -49.37 16.05 -7.80
N MET A 15 -50.47 15.68 -7.16
CA MET A 15 -50.57 14.41 -6.42
C MET A 15 -50.36 13.20 -7.33
N PHE A 16 -50.98 13.18 -8.52
CA PHE A 16 -50.79 12.12 -9.49
C PHE A 16 -49.33 12.00 -9.93
N SER A 17 -48.66 13.14 -10.20
CA SER A 17 -47.24 13.16 -10.55
C SER A 17 -46.38 12.62 -9.41
N SER A 18 -46.63 13.04 -8.17
CA SER A 18 -45.89 12.61 -6.98
C SER A 18 -46.00 11.09 -6.77
N ILE A 19 -47.20 10.52 -6.94
CA ILE A 19 -47.42 9.05 -6.83
C ILE A 19 -46.65 8.28 -7.91
N ILE A 20 -46.58 8.81 -9.14
CA ILE A 20 -45.79 8.20 -10.23
C ILE A 20 -44.30 8.19 -9.87
N TYR A 21 -43.77 9.32 -9.39
CA TYR A 21 -42.37 9.44 -9.00
C TYR A 21 -42.05 8.53 -7.81
N ASP A 22 -42.85 8.54 -6.75
CA ASP A 22 -42.65 7.67 -5.60
C ASP A 22 -42.58 6.18 -6.00
N LYS A 23 -43.50 5.71 -6.87
CA LYS A 23 -43.49 4.30 -7.25
C LYS A 23 -42.41 3.93 -8.26
N ASN A 24 -42.02 4.83 -9.17
CA ASN A 24 -41.26 4.47 -10.36
C ASN A 24 -39.90 5.18 -10.52
N ALA A 25 -39.57 6.20 -9.73
CA ALA A 25 -38.39 7.04 -9.96
C ALA A 25 -37.07 6.26 -9.93
N LEU A 26 -36.85 5.35 -8.97
CA LEU A 26 -35.61 4.55 -8.88
C LEU A 26 -35.71 3.16 -9.53
N LYS A 27 -36.83 2.83 -10.19
CA LYS A 27 -36.94 1.60 -10.96
C LYS A 27 -36.13 1.72 -12.25
N ARG A 28 -35.47 0.61 -12.64
CA ARG A 28 -34.68 0.49 -13.87
C ARG A 28 -33.60 1.57 -14.04
N VAL A 29 -33.05 2.06 -12.94
CA VAL A 29 -31.83 2.87 -12.93
C VAL A 29 -30.67 1.96 -12.59
N SER A 30 -29.63 1.94 -13.43
CA SER A 30 -28.36 1.31 -13.09
C SER A 30 -27.32 2.36 -12.75
N TYR A 31 -26.48 2.00 -11.82
CA TYR A 31 -25.37 2.80 -11.36
C TYR A 31 -24.14 1.90 -11.25
N THR A 32 -23.06 2.32 -11.89
CA THR A 32 -21.76 1.66 -11.82
C THR A 32 -20.69 2.71 -11.62
N ARG A 33 -19.70 2.40 -10.80
CA ARG A 33 -18.50 3.22 -10.60
C ARG A 33 -17.29 2.31 -10.75
N TYR A 34 -16.15 2.82 -11.19
CA TYR A 34 -14.87 2.11 -11.22
C TYR A 34 -13.69 3.09 -11.31
N PHE A 35 -12.51 2.66 -10.90
CA PHE A 35 -11.27 3.37 -11.15
C PHE A 35 -10.66 2.90 -12.47
N SER A 36 -9.91 3.78 -13.15
CA SER A 36 -9.20 3.43 -14.38
C SER A 36 -8.06 2.44 -14.14
N ALA A 37 -7.53 2.38 -12.92
CA ALA A 37 -6.49 1.46 -12.49
C ALA A 37 -6.90 0.77 -11.18
N LYS A 38 -6.36 -0.43 -10.94
CA LYS A 38 -6.57 -1.17 -9.69
C LYS A 38 -5.60 -0.75 -8.59
N ALA A 39 -4.39 -0.34 -8.99
CA ALA A 39 -3.35 0.15 -8.10
C ALA A 39 -2.61 1.33 -8.72
N VAL A 40 -2.17 2.27 -7.88
CA VAL A 40 -1.39 3.46 -8.23
C VAL A 40 -0.45 3.81 -7.08
N TYR A 41 0.55 4.66 -7.31
CA TYR A 41 1.43 5.15 -6.23
C TYR A 41 0.86 6.39 -5.54
N ALA A 42 1.19 6.56 -4.26
CA ALA A 42 0.88 7.79 -3.54
C ALA A 42 1.58 8.99 -4.23
N GLY A 43 0.81 10.03 -4.50
CA GLY A 43 1.17 11.20 -5.29
C GLY A 43 0.63 11.17 -6.72
N GLU A 44 0.25 10.00 -7.24
CA GLU A 44 -0.27 9.86 -8.60
C GLU A 44 -1.76 10.21 -8.73
N GLN A 45 -2.20 10.34 -9.97
CA GLN A 45 -3.58 10.63 -10.34
C GLN A 45 -4.24 9.39 -10.95
N VAL A 46 -5.50 9.15 -10.58
CA VAL A 46 -6.34 8.10 -11.15
C VAL A 46 -7.69 8.66 -11.57
N GLU A 47 -8.26 8.14 -12.67
CA GLU A 47 -9.61 8.51 -13.07
C GLU A 47 -10.63 7.64 -12.34
N MET A 48 -11.55 8.27 -11.62
CA MET A 48 -12.78 7.63 -11.13
C MET A 48 -13.91 7.89 -12.11
N VAL A 49 -14.49 6.82 -12.64
CA VAL A 49 -15.53 6.87 -13.66
C VAL A 49 -16.87 6.47 -13.05
N GLU A 50 -17.88 7.33 -13.23
CA GLU A 50 -19.26 7.10 -12.82
C GLU A 50 -20.16 6.96 -14.03
N GLU A 51 -20.92 5.87 -14.09
CA GLU A 51 -21.85 5.58 -15.17
C GLU A 51 -23.26 5.39 -14.60
N ILE A 52 -24.18 6.26 -15.05
CA ILE A 52 -25.57 6.27 -14.62
C ILE A 52 -26.47 6.14 -15.84
N MET A 53 -27.39 5.17 -15.82
CA MET A 53 -28.32 4.94 -16.91
C MET A 53 -29.76 4.84 -16.44
N ASN A 54 -30.63 5.63 -17.05
CA ASN A 54 -32.07 5.59 -16.85
C ASN A 54 -32.73 4.72 -17.93
N ARG A 55 -33.09 3.46 -17.64
CA ARG A 55 -33.73 2.56 -18.62
C ARG A 55 -35.27 2.64 -18.60
N LYS A 56 -35.82 3.84 -18.41
CA LYS A 56 -37.27 4.09 -18.44
C LYS A 56 -37.60 5.44 -19.09
N LEU A 57 -38.89 5.58 -19.42
CA LEU A 57 -39.45 6.79 -20.00
C LEU A 57 -39.56 7.95 -18.99
N LEU A 58 -39.74 7.67 -17.69
CA LEU A 58 -39.84 8.71 -16.67
C LEU A 58 -38.47 9.38 -16.49
N PRO A 59 -38.32 10.69 -16.78
CA PRO A 59 -37.09 11.43 -16.51
C PRO A 59 -36.91 11.62 -15.00
N LEU A 60 -35.66 11.85 -14.57
CA LEU A 60 -35.33 12.20 -13.20
C LEU A 60 -34.87 13.66 -13.18
N PRO A 61 -35.70 14.57 -12.66
CA PRO A 61 -35.44 16.01 -12.69
C PRO A 61 -34.25 16.42 -11.83
N TRP A 62 -33.99 15.64 -10.79
CA TRP A 62 -32.77 15.73 -10.01
C TRP A 62 -32.47 14.35 -9.43
N LEU A 63 -31.20 14.05 -9.34
CA LEU A 63 -30.68 12.82 -8.79
C LEU A 63 -29.46 13.20 -7.96
N ARG A 64 -29.56 12.98 -6.65
CA ARG A 64 -28.49 13.18 -5.69
C ARG A 64 -27.85 11.83 -5.41
N LEU A 65 -26.58 11.72 -5.74
CA LEU A 65 -25.77 10.56 -5.42
C LEU A 65 -24.81 10.93 -4.30
N GLU A 66 -24.81 10.15 -3.24
CA GLU A 66 -23.94 10.34 -2.08
C GLU A 66 -23.09 9.10 -1.86
N SER A 67 -21.80 9.32 -1.66
CA SER A 67 -20.87 8.27 -1.23
C SER A 67 -19.87 8.85 -0.25
N SER A 68 -19.58 8.09 0.81
CA SER A 68 -18.47 8.38 1.71
C SER A 68 -17.17 7.90 1.06
N ILE A 69 -16.18 8.78 0.96
CA ILE A 69 -14.87 8.48 0.40
C ILE A 69 -13.81 8.81 1.46
N ALA A 70 -12.77 8.00 1.58
CA ALA A 70 -11.70 8.28 2.54
C ALA A 70 -10.92 9.55 2.16
N ARG A 71 -10.40 10.26 3.17
CA ARG A 71 -9.70 11.54 2.99
C ARG A 71 -8.43 11.46 2.14
N GLY A 72 -7.77 10.31 2.08
CA GLY A 72 -6.55 10.10 1.28
C GLY A 72 -6.76 10.22 -0.24
N LEU A 73 -8.01 10.27 -0.71
CA LEU A 73 -8.37 10.52 -2.11
C LEU A 73 -8.89 11.95 -2.27
N GLU A 74 -8.10 12.81 -2.90
CA GLU A 74 -8.47 14.20 -3.16
C GLU A 74 -9.09 14.33 -4.56
N PHE A 75 -10.34 14.79 -4.61
CA PHE A 75 -11.03 15.05 -5.87
C PHE A 75 -10.70 16.45 -6.38
N GLY A 76 -10.39 16.57 -7.67
CA GLY A 76 -10.27 17.89 -8.30
C GLY A 76 -11.57 18.70 -8.18
N SER A 77 -11.46 20.03 -8.07
CA SER A 77 -12.63 20.91 -8.01
C SER A 77 -13.45 20.80 -9.30
N GLN A 78 -14.73 20.41 -9.21
CA GLN A 78 -15.69 20.51 -10.31
C GLN A 78 -16.95 21.26 -9.86
N GLU A 79 -17.56 22.01 -10.77
CA GLU A 79 -18.70 22.93 -10.54
C GLU A 79 -19.99 22.27 -9.99
N ASN A 80 -20.04 20.95 -9.80
CA ASN A 80 -21.19 20.23 -9.26
C ASN A 80 -20.80 19.20 -8.18
N LEU A 81 -19.66 19.42 -7.53
CA LEU A 81 -19.18 18.59 -6.42
C LEU A 81 -19.38 19.32 -5.10
N GLY A 82 -20.16 18.73 -4.20
CA GLY A 82 -20.20 19.12 -2.81
C GLY A 82 -19.27 18.22 -2.02
N ILE A 83 -18.14 18.76 -1.53
CA ILE A 83 -17.22 18.06 -0.63
C ILE A 83 -17.48 18.61 0.77
N SER A 84 -17.99 17.76 1.67
CA SER A 84 -18.01 18.05 3.10
C SER A 84 -16.95 17.17 3.76
N SER A 85 -15.88 17.80 4.25
CA SER A 85 -14.77 17.12 4.91
C SER A 85 -15.11 16.89 6.39
N GLY A 86 -15.33 15.63 6.77
CA GLY A 86 -15.23 15.19 8.17
C GLY A 86 -13.78 14.85 8.53
N GLU A 87 -13.52 14.51 9.79
CA GLU A 87 -12.17 14.12 10.25
C GLU A 87 -11.65 12.84 9.60
N ILE A 88 -12.54 11.90 9.24
CA ILE A 88 -12.20 10.55 8.75
C ILE A 88 -12.62 10.32 7.29
N SER A 89 -13.74 10.89 6.86
CA SER A 89 -14.26 10.72 5.49
C SER A 89 -14.77 12.01 4.88
N GLN A 90 -14.72 12.05 3.56
CA GLN A 90 -15.30 13.11 2.73
C GLN A 90 -16.61 12.60 2.13
N ASN A 91 -17.69 13.36 2.31
CA ASN A 91 -18.93 13.08 1.62
C ASN A 91 -18.84 13.64 0.21
N HIS A 92 -18.87 12.74 -0.78
CA HIS A 92 -18.91 13.09 -2.19
C HIS A 92 -20.34 13.11 -2.67
N ILE A 93 -20.86 14.31 -2.96
CA ILE A 93 -22.22 14.53 -3.46
C ILE A 93 -22.15 14.89 -4.94
N SER A 94 -22.80 14.09 -5.78
CA SER A 94 -22.97 14.36 -7.21
C SER A 94 -24.43 14.57 -7.57
N LEU A 95 -24.72 15.69 -8.23
CA LEU A 95 -26.05 16.04 -8.71
C LEU A 95 -26.15 15.80 -10.22
N PHE A 96 -27.22 15.13 -10.64
CA PHE A 96 -27.50 14.83 -12.04
C PHE A 96 -28.94 15.18 -12.43
N PHE A 97 -29.11 15.58 -13.69
CA PHE A 97 -30.39 15.58 -14.38
C PHE A 97 -30.39 14.45 -15.41
N LEU A 98 -31.27 13.46 -15.24
CA LEU A 98 -31.22 12.23 -16.03
C LEU A 98 -32.49 12.07 -16.87
N ARG A 99 -32.41 12.45 -18.14
CA ARG A 99 -33.50 12.29 -19.11
C ARG A 99 -33.89 10.82 -19.31
N SER A 100 -35.05 10.62 -19.92
CA SER A 100 -35.55 9.32 -20.37
C SER A 100 -34.51 8.61 -21.24
N TYR A 101 -34.24 7.33 -20.98
CA TYR A 101 -33.29 6.50 -21.75
C TYR A 101 -31.86 7.06 -21.86
N ARG A 102 -31.48 7.99 -20.97
CA ARG A 102 -30.16 8.61 -21.02
C ARG A 102 -29.13 7.79 -20.25
N HIS A 103 -27.94 7.70 -20.84
CA HIS A 103 -26.71 7.24 -20.21
C HIS A 103 -25.79 8.45 -20.01
N ILE A 104 -25.31 8.65 -18.80
CA ILE A 104 -24.32 9.69 -18.44
C ILE A 104 -23.08 8.98 -17.91
N LYS A 105 -21.93 9.32 -18.50
CA LYS A 105 -20.61 8.89 -18.05
C LYS A 105 -19.84 10.13 -17.59
N ARG A 106 -19.47 10.18 -16.31
CA ARG A 106 -18.69 11.26 -15.70
C ARG A 106 -17.33 10.72 -15.29
N ARG A 107 -16.28 11.52 -15.51
CA ARG A 107 -14.92 11.19 -15.09
C ARG A 107 -14.47 12.23 -14.08
N HIS A 108 -13.88 11.75 -13.00
CA HIS A 108 -13.32 12.56 -11.94
C HIS A 108 -11.84 12.25 -11.85
N GLN A 109 -11.01 13.29 -11.84
CA GLN A 109 -9.59 13.15 -11.54
C GLN A 109 -9.44 13.10 -10.02
N VAL A 110 -8.76 12.07 -9.54
CA VAL A 110 -8.52 11.82 -8.11
C VAL A 110 -7.02 11.77 -7.88
N ILE A 111 -6.51 12.61 -6.99
CA ILE A 111 -5.12 12.58 -6.55
C ILE A 111 -5.05 11.69 -5.30
N CYS A 112 -4.21 10.66 -5.35
CA CYS A 112 -4.00 9.76 -4.23
C CYS A 112 -2.92 10.33 -3.32
N ARG A 113 -3.30 10.99 -2.21
CA ARG A 113 -2.33 11.68 -1.33
C ARG A 113 -1.62 10.75 -0.36
N GLU A 114 -2.36 9.75 0.12
CA GLU A 114 -1.90 8.83 1.15
C GLU A 114 -1.94 7.40 0.59
N ARG A 115 -0.96 6.59 0.98
CA ARG A 115 -1.00 5.15 0.71
C ARG A 115 -2.16 4.52 1.48
N GLY A 116 -2.69 3.41 0.99
CA GLY A 116 -3.82 2.78 1.65
C GLY A 116 -4.60 1.84 0.76
N LEU A 117 -5.44 1.04 1.40
CA LEU A 117 -6.52 0.32 0.76
C LEU A 117 -7.81 1.17 0.83
N PHE A 118 -8.25 1.68 -0.31
CA PHE A 118 -9.46 2.49 -0.39
C PHE A 118 -10.64 1.67 -0.90
N VAL A 119 -11.57 1.35 0.00
CA VAL A 119 -12.78 0.57 -0.32
C VAL A 119 -14.01 1.48 -0.32
N LEU A 120 -14.80 1.43 -1.40
CA LEU A 120 -16.12 2.07 -1.48
C LEU A 120 -17.19 0.98 -1.67
N GLU A 121 -17.94 0.72 -0.61
CA GLU A 121 -18.90 -0.39 -0.56
C GLU A 121 -20.32 0.00 -0.98
N THR A 122 -20.71 1.27 -0.82
CA THR A 122 -22.08 1.70 -1.12
C THR A 122 -22.14 3.11 -1.67
N ALA A 123 -23.17 3.38 -2.47
CA ALA A 123 -23.60 4.72 -2.82
C ALA A 123 -25.12 4.85 -2.60
N THR A 124 -25.52 5.95 -1.99
CA THR A 124 -26.93 6.25 -1.73
C THR A 124 -27.43 7.18 -2.81
N MET A 125 -28.51 6.77 -3.48
CA MET A 125 -29.13 7.55 -4.55
C MET A 125 -30.50 8.04 -4.11
N THR A 126 -30.68 9.35 -4.11
CA THR A 126 -31.93 10.03 -3.77
C THR A 126 -32.45 10.81 -4.96
N THR A 127 -33.74 10.66 -5.25
CA THR A 127 -34.43 11.40 -6.31
C THR A 127 -35.83 11.75 -5.83
N GLY A 128 -36.54 12.59 -6.57
CA GLY A 128 -37.91 12.95 -6.26
C GLY A 128 -38.59 13.59 -7.44
N ASP A 129 -39.80 14.08 -7.18
CA ASP A 129 -40.53 14.90 -8.14
C ASP A 129 -39.92 16.30 -8.25
N LEU A 130 -40.39 17.07 -9.24
CA LEU A 130 -39.95 18.45 -9.48
C LEU A 130 -40.34 19.41 -8.35
N PHE A 131 -41.38 19.07 -7.59
CA PHE A 131 -42.00 19.93 -6.57
C PHE A 131 -41.55 19.60 -5.14
N GLY A 132 -40.73 18.55 -4.95
CA GLY A 132 -40.26 18.11 -3.64
C GLY A 132 -41.36 17.52 -2.74
N LEU A 133 -42.47 17.05 -3.32
CA LEU A 133 -43.57 16.42 -2.58
C LEU A 133 -43.28 14.95 -2.28
N SER A 134 -42.41 14.31 -3.06
CA SER A 134 -41.96 12.94 -2.80
C SER A 134 -40.46 12.78 -3.02
N HIS A 135 -39.85 12.02 -2.12
CA HIS A 135 -38.45 11.63 -2.21
C HIS A 135 -38.33 10.12 -2.08
N LYS A 136 -37.46 9.55 -2.91
CA LYS A 136 -37.13 8.13 -2.88
C LYS A 136 -35.63 7.97 -2.79
N THR A 137 -35.22 7.14 -1.84
CA THR A 137 -33.81 6.80 -1.61
C THR A 137 -33.61 5.31 -1.85
N LYS A 138 -32.50 4.95 -2.49
CA LYS A 138 -32.05 3.58 -2.66
C LYS A 138 -30.54 3.52 -2.54
N THR A 139 -30.05 2.60 -1.72
CA THR A 139 -28.63 2.28 -1.62
C THR A 139 -28.25 1.26 -2.68
N PHE A 140 -27.13 1.52 -3.36
CA PHE A 140 -26.54 0.64 -4.36
C PHE A 140 -25.25 0.05 -3.76
N PRO A 141 -25.13 -1.29 -3.71
CA PRO A 141 -23.85 -1.91 -3.37
C PRO A 141 -22.84 -1.62 -4.47
N LEU A 142 -21.64 -1.26 -4.06
CA LEU A 142 -20.45 -1.06 -4.86
C LEU A 142 -19.38 -2.03 -4.38
N GLN A 143 -18.50 -2.45 -5.28
CA GLN A 143 -17.33 -3.25 -4.97
C GLN A 143 -16.13 -2.52 -5.56
N LEU A 144 -15.87 -1.31 -5.06
CA LEU A 144 -14.75 -0.50 -5.50
C LEU A 144 -13.60 -0.65 -4.53
N GLU A 145 -12.45 -1.02 -5.08
CA GLU A 145 -11.19 -1.13 -4.37
C GLU A 145 -10.13 -0.40 -5.19
N LEU A 146 -9.36 0.46 -4.54
CA LEU A 146 -8.16 1.07 -5.09
C LEU A 146 -7.03 0.88 -4.09
N LEU A 147 -5.95 0.26 -4.54
CA LEU A 147 -4.75 0.06 -3.74
C LEU A 147 -3.76 1.18 -4.06
N VAL A 148 -3.41 1.99 -3.08
CA VAL A 148 -2.42 3.06 -3.25
C VAL A 148 -1.12 2.63 -2.58
N TYR A 149 -0.10 2.36 -3.40
CA TYR A 149 1.24 2.00 -2.95
C TYR A 149 1.95 3.18 -2.29
N PRO A 150 2.88 2.93 -1.36
CA PRO A 150 3.76 3.98 -0.85
C PRO A 150 4.55 4.63 -1.99
N GLY A 151 4.70 5.95 -1.95
CA GLY A 151 5.52 6.68 -2.92
C GLY A 151 7.00 6.35 -2.72
N LEU A 152 7.64 5.87 -3.78
CA LEU A 152 9.06 5.52 -3.77
C LEU A 152 9.94 6.77 -3.63
N LEU A 153 11.14 6.58 -3.09
CA LEU A 153 12.15 7.61 -2.97
C LEU A 153 13.27 7.32 -3.97
N PRO A 154 13.95 8.34 -4.50
CA PRO A 154 15.25 8.14 -5.13
C PRO A 154 16.18 7.43 -4.15
N PHE A 155 16.92 6.43 -4.61
CA PHE A 155 17.76 5.61 -3.74
C PHE A 155 18.83 6.44 -3.01
N GLU A 156 19.27 7.54 -3.62
CA GLU A 156 20.24 8.49 -3.07
C GLU A 156 19.71 9.27 -1.86
N GLU A 157 18.40 9.34 -1.67
CA GLU A 157 17.77 10.01 -0.53
C GLU A 157 17.66 9.11 0.71
N LEU A 158 17.93 7.80 0.58
CA LEU A 158 17.94 6.91 1.73
C LEU A 158 19.14 7.24 2.62
N PRO A 159 18.95 7.38 3.96
CA PRO A 159 20.03 7.59 4.91
C PRO A 159 20.79 6.27 5.17
N LEU A 160 21.18 5.58 4.10
CA LEU A 160 21.98 4.37 4.17
C LEU A 160 23.42 4.77 4.53
N PRO A 161 24.09 4.02 5.41
CA PRO A 161 25.51 4.22 5.65
C PRO A 161 26.27 4.05 4.33
N VAL A 162 26.79 5.16 3.81
CA VAL A 162 27.47 5.37 2.51
C VAL A 162 28.67 4.42 2.31
N HIS A 163 29.06 3.67 3.33
CA HIS A 163 30.22 2.77 3.33
C HIS A 163 29.86 1.27 3.38
N SER A 164 28.58 0.90 3.55
CA SER A 164 28.16 -0.52 3.55
C SER A 164 27.34 -0.88 2.30
N TRP A 165 26.54 0.06 1.77
CA TRP A 165 25.59 -0.23 0.68
C TRP A 165 26.09 0.12 -0.74
N LEU A 166 26.93 1.15 -0.91
CA LEU A 166 27.28 1.67 -2.25
C LEU A 166 28.36 0.87 -3.03
N GLY A 167 28.84 -0.23 -2.46
CA GLY A 167 29.86 -1.07 -3.11
C GLY A 167 29.35 -2.42 -3.60
N GLU A 168 28.39 -3.02 -2.90
CA GLU A 168 28.21 -4.47 -2.93
C GLU A 168 26.85 -4.84 -2.29
N LEU A 169 25.77 -4.86 -3.07
CA LEU A 169 24.73 -5.88 -2.88
C LEU A 169 25.14 -6.99 -3.86
N PRO A 170 25.86 -8.04 -3.42
CA PRO A 170 25.89 -8.65 -2.09
C PRO A 170 27.10 -8.20 -1.27
N VAL A 171 26.87 -7.87 -0.01
CA VAL A 171 27.91 -7.59 0.98
C VAL A 171 28.96 -8.72 0.90
N LYS A 172 30.23 -8.40 0.59
CA LYS A 172 31.38 -9.20 1.04
C LYS A 172 31.27 -9.32 2.56
N ARG A 173 30.59 -10.34 3.05
CA ARG A 173 30.85 -10.91 4.38
C ARG A 173 30.52 -12.38 4.36
N TRP A 174 31.61 -13.17 4.28
CA TRP A 174 31.76 -14.48 4.90
C TRP A 174 30.64 -15.49 4.61
N ILE A 175 30.50 -15.90 3.35
CA ILE A 175 29.78 -17.13 2.98
C ILE A 175 30.81 -18.18 2.56
N VAL A 176 30.69 -19.37 3.14
CA VAL A 176 31.45 -20.57 2.79
C VAL A 176 31.38 -20.79 1.28
N GLU A 177 32.54 -20.92 0.62
CA GLU A 177 32.61 -21.22 -0.82
C GLU A 177 31.82 -22.51 -1.13
N ASP A 178 30.85 -22.44 -2.05
CA ASP A 178 30.14 -23.63 -2.51
C ASP A 178 31.12 -24.59 -3.22
N PRO A 179 31.36 -25.82 -2.71
CA PRO A 179 32.28 -26.76 -3.33
C PRO A 179 31.92 -27.14 -4.77
N PHE A 180 30.68 -26.93 -5.20
CA PHE A 180 30.14 -27.43 -6.45
C PHE A 180 30.02 -26.38 -7.56
N LEU A 181 30.00 -25.08 -7.22
CA LEU A 181 29.88 -24.00 -8.21
C LEU A 181 31.26 -23.44 -8.58
N ILE A 182 31.79 -23.81 -9.74
CA ILE A 182 33.10 -23.35 -10.23
C ILE A 182 32.88 -22.21 -11.22
N ALA A 183 33.13 -20.96 -10.81
CA ALA A 183 33.11 -19.77 -11.67
C ALA A 183 34.25 -19.72 -12.68
N GLY A 184 35.41 -20.30 -12.32
CA GLY A 184 36.61 -20.24 -13.15
C GLY A 184 37.85 -20.84 -12.49
N THR A 185 39.02 -20.34 -12.89
CA THR A 185 40.31 -20.73 -12.30
C THR A 185 41.17 -19.50 -12.08
N ARG A 186 41.83 -19.44 -10.93
CA ARG A 186 42.79 -18.39 -10.60
C ARG A 186 44.13 -18.98 -10.16
N GLU A 187 45.18 -18.18 -10.16
CA GLU A 187 46.50 -18.61 -9.72
C GLU A 187 46.52 -18.87 -8.20
N TYR A 188 47.23 -19.92 -7.79
CA TYR A 188 47.37 -20.35 -6.41
C TYR A 188 48.09 -19.27 -5.58
N SER A 189 47.56 -18.97 -4.40
CA SER A 189 48.18 -18.05 -3.45
C SER A 189 48.44 -18.73 -2.12
N ALA A 190 49.46 -18.25 -1.40
CA ALA A 190 49.85 -18.80 -0.11
C ALA A 190 48.73 -18.55 0.92
N GLY A 191 47.91 -19.59 1.16
CA GLY A 191 46.67 -19.52 1.93
C GLY A 191 45.59 -20.45 1.39
N ASP A 192 45.68 -20.84 0.12
CA ASP A 192 44.71 -21.73 -0.51
C ASP A 192 44.92 -23.20 -0.10
N SER A 193 43.82 -23.89 0.20
CA SER A 193 43.83 -25.32 0.52
C SER A 193 44.29 -26.16 -0.67
N LEU A 194 45.15 -27.15 -0.44
CA LEU A 194 45.62 -28.08 -1.47
C LEU A 194 44.47 -28.84 -2.15
N ALA A 195 43.33 -29.02 -1.47
CA ALA A 195 42.14 -29.66 -2.04
C ALA A 195 41.44 -28.81 -3.12
N SER A 196 41.73 -27.50 -3.18
CA SER A 196 41.14 -26.57 -4.16
C SER A 196 41.91 -26.50 -5.49
N ILE A 197 43.04 -27.23 -5.61
CA ILE A 197 43.91 -27.19 -6.79
C ILE A 197 43.22 -27.85 -7.98
N ASN A 198 43.12 -27.10 -9.08
CA ASN A 198 42.70 -27.62 -10.37
C ASN A 198 43.91 -28.19 -11.12
N TRP A 199 44.16 -29.48 -10.95
CA TRP A 199 45.30 -30.16 -11.59
C TRP A 199 45.25 -30.11 -13.13
N LYS A 200 44.05 -30.11 -13.72
CA LYS A 200 43.87 -30.05 -15.18
C LYS A 200 44.24 -28.67 -15.73
N ALA A 201 43.85 -27.60 -15.05
CA ALA A 201 44.22 -26.23 -15.42
C ALA A 201 45.72 -25.97 -15.19
N THR A 202 46.26 -26.48 -14.09
CA THR A 202 47.69 -26.41 -13.75
C THR A 202 48.56 -27.08 -14.81
N ALA A 203 48.19 -28.28 -15.27
CA ALA A 203 48.92 -29.00 -16.31
C ALA A 203 48.92 -28.27 -17.67
N ARG A 204 47.89 -27.45 -17.96
CA ARG A 204 47.75 -26.72 -19.23
C ARG A 204 48.48 -25.38 -19.23
N THR A 205 48.56 -24.71 -18.08
CA THR A 205 49.11 -23.35 -17.94
C THR A 205 50.56 -23.35 -17.43
N GLY A 206 51.01 -24.43 -16.79
CA GLY A 206 52.36 -24.53 -16.23
C GLY A 206 52.54 -23.81 -14.89
N THR A 207 51.50 -23.10 -14.41
CA THR A 207 51.45 -22.47 -13.09
C THR A 207 50.36 -23.11 -12.24
N MET A 208 50.52 -23.12 -10.92
CA MET A 208 49.55 -23.77 -10.02
C MET A 208 48.24 -22.96 -10.03
N GLN A 209 47.15 -23.60 -10.42
CA GLN A 209 45.82 -23.00 -10.53
C GLN A 209 44.86 -23.63 -9.51
N VAL A 210 44.01 -22.82 -8.89
CA VAL A 210 42.92 -23.26 -8.01
C VAL A 210 41.58 -23.02 -8.66
N HIS A 211 40.59 -23.85 -8.33
CA HIS A 211 39.20 -23.61 -8.72
C HIS A 211 38.73 -22.30 -8.06
N GLN A 212 38.37 -21.31 -8.88
CA GLN A 212 37.65 -20.14 -8.41
C GLN A 212 36.19 -20.54 -8.33
N LYS A 213 35.67 -20.66 -7.11
CA LYS A 213 34.26 -20.98 -6.89
C LYS A 213 33.43 -19.71 -6.92
N ASP A 214 32.22 -19.81 -7.46
CA ASP A 214 31.25 -18.71 -7.41
C ASP A 214 30.47 -18.75 -6.10
N TYR A 215 29.78 -17.65 -5.79
CA TYR A 215 28.94 -17.56 -4.59
C TYR A 215 27.48 -17.89 -4.92
N THR A 216 26.94 -18.93 -4.28
CA THR A 216 25.51 -19.29 -4.26
C THR A 216 24.95 -19.04 -2.87
N ALA A 217 24.97 -17.78 -2.41
CA ALA A 217 24.12 -17.41 -1.28
C ALA A 217 22.75 -17.04 -1.85
N ASP A 218 21.70 -17.81 -1.51
CA ASP A 218 20.33 -17.29 -1.54
C ASP A 218 20.27 -16.14 -0.53
N SER A 219 20.68 -14.95 -0.94
CA SER A 219 20.60 -13.77 -0.08
C SER A 219 19.13 -13.52 0.23
N ARG A 220 18.76 -13.66 1.50
CA ARG A 220 17.41 -13.36 2.00
C ARG A 220 17.48 -12.08 2.81
N LEU A 221 16.68 -11.10 2.40
CA LEU A 221 16.54 -9.84 3.12
C LEU A 221 15.23 -9.84 3.90
N VAL A 222 15.31 -9.55 5.19
CA VAL A 222 14.15 -9.30 6.05
C VAL A 222 14.15 -7.82 6.40
N ILE A 223 13.16 -7.10 5.90
CA ILE A 223 12.95 -5.70 6.24
C ILE A 223 12.01 -5.67 7.46
N CYS A 224 12.59 -5.31 8.60
CA CYS A 224 11.89 -5.14 9.87
C CYS A 224 11.43 -3.69 10.01
N LEU A 225 10.16 -3.41 9.68
CA LEU A 225 9.58 -2.08 9.79
C LEU A 225 8.91 -1.88 11.15
N ASN A 226 9.52 -1.05 11.99
CA ASN A 226 9.00 -0.69 13.30
C ASN A 226 8.03 0.50 13.22
N VAL A 227 6.78 0.30 13.65
CA VAL A 227 5.77 1.36 13.74
C VAL A 227 5.83 2.17 15.04
N GLU A 228 6.75 1.84 15.95
CA GLU A 228 6.96 2.56 17.22
C GLU A 228 7.85 3.79 17.04
N ILE A 229 7.44 4.91 17.66
CA ILE A 229 8.24 6.15 17.67
C ILE A 229 9.21 6.21 18.85
N SER A 230 8.84 5.58 19.97
CA SER A 230 9.61 5.58 21.21
C SER A 230 9.35 4.30 21.99
N ASP A 231 10.28 3.92 22.85
CA ASP A 231 10.17 2.74 23.73
C ASP A 231 8.95 2.80 24.66
N SER A 232 8.55 4.00 25.08
CA SER A 232 7.38 4.23 25.92
C SER A 232 6.06 4.32 25.13
N MET A 233 6.05 4.01 23.83
CA MET A 233 4.85 4.10 23.00
C MET A 233 3.92 2.92 23.26
N TRP A 234 2.68 3.21 23.65
CA TRP A 234 1.71 2.16 23.94
C TRP A 234 0.94 1.69 22.71
N ARG A 235 0.29 2.60 21.96
CA ARG A 235 -0.61 2.16 20.88
C ARG A 235 -0.77 3.14 19.73
N THR A 236 -1.08 4.40 20.02
CA THR A 236 -1.30 5.40 18.98
C THR A 236 0.02 6.03 18.57
N VAL A 237 0.34 5.92 17.29
CA VAL A 237 1.48 6.61 16.68
C VAL A 237 1.24 8.12 16.75
N THR A 238 2.07 8.83 17.50
CA THR A 238 1.97 10.29 17.71
C THR A 238 2.41 11.09 16.49
N ASP A 239 3.34 10.53 15.71
CA ASP A 239 3.92 11.12 14.50
C ASP A 239 3.82 10.12 13.35
N ALA A 240 2.60 10.02 12.79
CA ALA A 240 2.33 9.10 11.69
C ALA A 240 3.20 9.39 10.46
N GLN A 241 3.53 10.66 10.20
CA GLN A 241 4.31 11.05 9.03
C GLN A 241 5.73 10.49 9.06
N ARG A 242 6.34 10.39 10.26
CA ARG A 242 7.64 9.75 10.41
C ARG A 242 7.58 8.26 10.08
N ILE A 243 6.56 7.53 10.56
CA ILE A 243 6.41 6.11 10.20
C ILE A 243 6.08 5.94 8.70
N GLU A 244 5.30 6.85 8.12
CA GLU A 244 5.06 6.87 6.66
C GLU A 244 6.37 7.02 5.87
N LEU A 245 7.31 7.85 6.34
CA LEU A 245 8.65 7.94 5.74
C LEU A 245 9.40 6.60 5.86
N GLY A 246 9.32 5.93 7.01
CA GLY A 246 9.87 4.57 7.18
C GLY A 246 9.29 3.55 6.22
N ILE A 247 7.99 3.65 5.91
CA ILE A 247 7.33 2.80 4.91
C ILE A 247 7.84 3.08 3.50
N ARG A 248 8.11 4.34 3.18
CA ARG A 248 8.72 4.71 1.89
C ARG A 248 10.16 4.19 1.79
N TYR A 249 10.93 4.21 2.89
CA TYR A 249 12.24 3.56 2.95
C TYR A 249 12.13 2.05 2.70
N ALA A 250 11.22 1.37 3.40
CA ALA A 250 10.97 -0.07 3.22
C ALA A 250 10.62 -0.40 1.76
N ALA A 251 9.72 0.38 1.15
CA ALA A 251 9.32 0.20 -0.24
C ALA A 251 10.50 0.37 -1.20
N THR A 252 11.31 1.41 -1.01
CA THR A 252 12.46 1.71 -1.88
C THR A 252 13.54 0.64 -1.77
N VAL A 253 13.84 0.18 -0.55
CA VAL A 253 14.81 -0.91 -0.34
C VAL A 253 14.28 -2.23 -0.91
N ALA A 254 12.99 -2.54 -0.71
CA ALA A 254 12.38 -3.75 -1.27
C ALA A 254 12.38 -3.73 -2.80
N GLU A 255 12.09 -2.59 -3.43
CA GLU A 255 12.17 -2.43 -4.88
C GLU A 255 13.58 -2.74 -5.39
N TYR A 256 14.60 -2.16 -4.73
CA TYR A 256 15.99 -2.39 -5.07
C TYR A 256 16.36 -3.87 -4.90
N ALA A 257 16.08 -4.46 -3.74
CA ALA A 257 16.43 -5.85 -3.45
C ALA A 257 15.76 -6.83 -4.42
N ILE A 258 14.44 -6.68 -4.63
CA ILE A 258 13.66 -7.55 -5.52
C ILE A 258 14.12 -7.40 -6.98
N SER A 259 14.42 -6.18 -7.44
CA SER A 259 14.93 -5.97 -8.81
C SER A 259 16.32 -6.57 -9.05
N HIS A 260 17.09 -6.81 -7.98
CA HIS A 260 18.38 -7.51 -8.02
C HIS A 260 18.27 -9.01 -7.73
N GLY A 261 17.06 -9.57 -7.64
CA GLY A 261 16.82 -10.99 -7.44
C GLY A 261 16.95 -11.47 -5.99
N ILE A 262 16.95 -10.55 -5.02
CA ILE A 262 17.00 -10.87 -3.59
C ILE A 262 15.56 -11.05 -3.09
N GLU A 263 15.25 -12.23 -2.56
CA GLU A 263 13.95 -12.47 -1.94
C GLU A 263 13.81 -11.64 -0.67
N THR A 264 12.73 -10.87 -0.59
CA THR A 264 12.53 -9.90 0.48
C THR A 264 11.29 -10.23 1.29
N ARG A 265 11.44 -10.35 2.60
CA ARG A 265 10.34 -10.53 3.56
C ARG A 265 10.06 -9.23 4.30
N LEU A 266 8.79 -8.88 4.46
CA LEU A 266 8.33 -7.83 5.37
C LEU A 266 8.03 -8.42 6.74
N LEU A 267 8.64 -7.83 7.77
CA LEU A 267 8.37 -8.10 9.17
C LEU A 267 7.97 -6.78 9.85
N SER A 268 6.76 -6.67 10.41
CA SER A 268 6.31 -5.42 11.04
C SER A 268 5.41 -5.69 12.24
N ASN A 269 5.59 -4.88 13.28
CA ASN A 269 4.71 -4.83 14.45
C ASN A 269 3.39 -4.05 14.19
N GLY A 270 3.16 -3.57 12.97
CA GLY A 270 1.85 -3.08 12.54
C GLY A 270 0.86 -4.22 12.29
N ARG A 271 -0.32 -3.90 11.77
CA ARG A 271 -1.35 -4.87 11.35
C ARG A 271 -1.77 -4.63 9.90
N LEU A 272 -2.26 -5.65 9.21
CA LEU A 272 -2.86 -5.47 7.88
C LEU A 272 -4.36 -5.17 7.99
N ASP A 273 -4.82 -4.18 7.23
CA ASP A 273 -6.25 -3.94 7.03
C ASP A 273 -6.88 -5.10 6.25
N GLY A 274 -8.03 -5.59 6.72
CA GLY A 274 -8.72 -6.77 6.17
C GLY A 274 -8.30 -8.12 6.80
N GLY A 275 -7.27 -8.14 7.65
CA GLY A 275 -6.93 -9.29 8.49
C GLY A 275 -7.88 -9.41 9.68
N GLY A 276 -8.44 -10.59 9.91
CA GLY A 276 -9.39 -10.82 11.01
C GLY A 276 -8.75 -10.68 12.39
N ALA A 277 -7.62 -11.37 12.61
CA ALA A 277 -6.87 -11.35 13.86
C ALA A 277 -5.91 -10.16 13.93
N ARG A 278 -5.69 -9.64 15.15
CA ARG A 278 -4.74 -8.54 15.42
C ARG A 278 -3.32 -9.10 15.51
N GLU A 279 -2.81 -9.56 14.37
CA GLU A 279 -1.48 -10.17 14.27
C GLU A 279 -0.49 -9.18 13.67
N ALA A 280 0.77 -9.30 14.13
CA ALA A 280 1.88 -8.65 13.46
C ALA A 280 2.03 -9.17 12.04
N VAL A 281 2.61 -8.34 11.17
CA VAL A 281 2.87 -8.71 9.79
C VAL A 281 4.16 -9.52 9.73
N ASP A 282 4.02 -10.80 9.42
CA ASP A 282 5.13 -11.69 9.03
C ASP A 282 4.76 -12.30 7.67
N SER A 283 5.41 -11.83 6.60
CA SER A 283 5.12 -12.26 5.23
C SER A 283 5.99 -13.45 4.81
N TRP A 284 5.62 -14.13 3.73
CA TRP A 284 6.56 -15.04 3.05
C TRP A 284 7.65 -14.22 2.33
N PRO A 285 8.77 -14.84 1.92
CA PRO A 285 9.72 -14.20 1.01
C PRO A 285 9.03 -13.82 -0.31
N ILE A 286 9.11 -12.55 -0.68
CA ILE A 286 8.47 -11.99 -1.86
C ILE A 286 9.53 -11.69 -2.92
N SER A 287 9.29 -12.15 -4.14
CA SER A 287 10.13 -11.88 -5.33
C SER A 287 9.47 -10.91 -6.31
N HIS A 288 8.27 -10.40 -6.03
CA HIS A 288 7.56 -9.43 -6.88
C HIS A 288 7.23 -8.17 -6.11
N ALA A 289 7.73 -7.02 -6.58
CA ALA A 289 7.61 -5.75 -5.85
C ALA A 289 6.16 -5.32 -5.60
N GLU A 290 5.25 -5.54 -6.55
CA GLU A 290 3.82 -5.21 -6.43
C GLU A 290 3.13 -5.91 -5.25
N GLU A 291 3.55 -7.13 -4.93
CA GLU A 291 3.03 -7.91 -3.80
C GLU A 291 3.50 -7.31 -2.48
N TYR A 292 4.79 -6.96 -2.40
CA TYR A 292 5.39 -6.29 -1.25
C TYR A 292 4.74 -4.91 -1.01
N PHE A 293 4.57 -4.11 -2.06
CA PHE A 293 3.90 -2.81 -1.99
C PHE A 293 2.42 -2.95 -1.62
N GLY A 294 1.77 -4.05 -2.03
CA GLY A 294 0.41 -4.35 -1.62
C GLY A 294 0.26 -4.64 -0.14
N LEU A 295 1.26 -5.24 0.50
CA LEU A 295 1.31 -5.37 1.96
C LEU A 295 1.54 -4.03 2.63
N LEU A 296 2.51 -3.25 2.15
CA LEU A 296 2.77 -1.90 2.68
C LEU A 296 1.57 -0.97 2.51
N ALA A 297 0.81 -1.06 1.42
CA ALA A 297 -0.40 -0.28 1.21
C ALA A 297 -1.52 -0.66 2.21
N ARG A 298 -1.58 -1.92 2.63
CA ARG A 298 -2.55 -2.42 3.63
C ARG A 298 -2.08 -2.27 5.07
N LEU A 299 -0.83 -1.84 5.30
CA LEU A 299 -0.27 -1.72 6.64
C LEU A 299 -0.92 -0.56 7.41
N ASN A 300 -1.58 -0.89 8.50
CA ASN A 300 -2.17 0.03 9.44
C ASN A 300 -1.20 0.26 10.62
N LEU A 301 -1.03 1.53 11.00
CA LEU A 301 -0.10 1.99 12.04
C LEU A 301 -0.63 1.74 13.48
N ASP A 302 -1.30 0.61 13.70
CA ASP A 302 -1.80 0.18 15.01
C ASP A 302 -0.88 -0.93 15.52
N ARG A 303 -0.09 -0.60 16.55
CA ARG A 303 0.89 -1.51 17.13
C ARG A 303 0.21 -2.75 17.71
N THR A 304 0.68 -3.93 17.31
CA THR A 304 0.20 -5.23 17.82
C THR A 304 1.03 -5.72 19.01
N LEU A 305 2.37 -5.72 18.88
CA LEU A 305 3.32 -6.04 19.95
C LEU A 305 4.60 -5.19 19.85
N PRO A 306 5.45 -5.14 20.90
CA PRO A 306 6.76 -4.50 20.81
C PRO A 306 7.63 -5.09 19.71
N MET A 307 8.32 -4.27 18.91
CA MET A 307 9.24 -4.77 17.89
C MET A 307 10.37 -5.63 18.49
N GLY A 308 10.87 -5.28 19.68
CA GLY A 308 11.87 -6.10 20.39
C GLY A 308 11.38 -7.55 20.60
N ARG A 309 10.13 -7.70 21.08
CA ARG A 309 9.53 -9.03 21.27
C ARG A 309 9.35 -9.78 19.95
N LEU A 310 9.07 -9.06 18.87
CA LEU A 310 8.91 -9.64 17.55
C LEU A 310 10.24 -10.21 17.04
N LEU A 311 11.34 -9.47 17.20
CA LEU A 311 12.69 -9.95 16.86
C LEU A 311 13.17 -11.09 17.77
N GLU A 312 12.76 -11.12 19.05
CA GLU A 312 13.03 -12.27 19.93
C GLU A 312 12.37 -13.55 19.41
N LEU A 313 11.08 -13.48 19.03
CA LEU A 313 10.37 -14.61 18.43
C LEU A 313 11.03 -15.06 17.12
N GLU A 314 11.59 -14.12 16.36
CA GLU A 314 12.36 -14.43 15.16
C GLU A 314 13.68 -15.13 15.49
N ALA A 315 14.42 -14.67 16.50
CA ALA A 315 15.65 -15.33 16.96
C ALA A 315 15.38 -16.74 17.51
N GLU A 316 14.21 -16.96 18.13
CA GLU A 316 13.77 -18.28 18.60
C GLU A 316 13.55 -19.29 17.45
N LYS A 317 13.23 -18.83 16.22
CA LYS A 317 13.14 -19.71 15.03
C LYS A 317 14.51 -20.29 14.66
N GLY A 318 15.59 -19.57 14.96
CA GLY A 318 16.97 -20.04 14.78
C GLY A 318 17.48 -20.00 13.33
N ASP A 319 16.84 -19.21 12.46
CA ASP A 319 17.27 -19.02 11.08
C ASP A 319 18.67 -18.38 11.02
N ARG A 320 19.46 -18.81 10.02
CA ARG A 320 20.84 -18.36 9.78
C ARG A 320 20.97 -17.82 8.36
N ASP A 321 22.08 -17.14 8.09
CA ASP A 321 22.44 -16.61 6.77
C ASP A 321 21.36 -15.68 6.18
N THR A 322 20.68 -14.93 7.06
CA THR A 322 19.64 -13.96 6.68
C THR A 322 20.08 -12.56 7.07
N ASP A 323 19.86 -11.58 6.19
CA ASP A 323 20.15 -10.18 6.46
C ASP A 323 18.89 -9.46 6.95
N TYR A 324 18.98 -8.83 8.12
CA TYR A 324 17.90 -8.06 8.74
C TYR A 324 18.19 -6.56 8.61
N LEU A 325 17.29 -5.84 7.96
CA LEU A 325 17.28 -4.38 7.93
C LEU A 325 16.20 -3.85 8.87
N ILE A 326 16.60 -3.27 10.00
CA ILE A 326 15.68 -2.71 10.99
C ILE A 326 15.46 -1.23 10.68
N ILE A 327 14.26 -0.89 10.22
CA ILE A 327 13.81 0.48 9.96
C ILE A 327 13.03 0.97 11.18
N THR A 328 13.55 1.95 11.91
CA THR A 328 12.99 2.35 13.21
C THR A 328 13.17 3.83 13.53
N CYS A 329 12.29 4.38 14.39
CA CYS A 329 12.42 5.73 14.93
C CYS A 329 13.28 5.81 16.20
N HIS A 330 13.47 4.69 16.89
CA HIS A 330 14.20 4.61 18.14
C HIS A 330 14.97 3.28 18.26
N ARG A 331 16.00 3.27 19.10
CA ARG A 331 16.78 2.08 19.45
C ARG A 331 16.68 1.83 20.95
N GLY A 332 15.51 1.33 21.39
CA GLY A 332 15.30 0.96 22.80
C GLY A 332 16.18 -0.21 23.22
N ALA A 333 16.40 -0.38 24.53
CA ALA A 333 17.31 -1.42 25.04
C ALA A 333 16.83 -2.83 24.70
N GLU A 334 15.52 -3.10 24.83
CA GLU A 334 14.92 -4.39 24.46
C GLU A 334 15.09 -4.69 22.97
N LEU A 335 14.87 -3.68 22.12
CA LEU A 335 15.04 -3.81 20.67
C LEU A 335 16.50 -4.08 20.28
N GLN A 336 17.45 -3.40 20.93
CA GLN A 336 18.88 -3.62 20.71
C GLN A 336 19.30 -5.03 21.14
N LEU A 337 18.88 -5.49 22.32
CA LEU A 337 19.18 -6.84 22.81
C LEU A 337 18.65 -7.93 21.88
N ALA A 338 17.43 -7.75 21.35
CA ALA A 338 16.84 -8.69 20.39
C ALA A 338 17.60 -8.70 19.05
N ALA A 339 18.03 -7.53 18.57
CA ALA A 339 18.86 -7.42 17.37
C ALA A 339 20.26 -8.03 17.56
N GLU A 340 20.88 -7.86 18.73
CA GLU A 340 22.13 -8.52 19.07
C GLU A 340 21.99 -10.05 19.10
N ALA A 341 20.89 -10.57 19.65
CA ALA A 341 20.59 -12.00 19.63
C ALA A 341 20.52 -12.57 18.20
N LEU A 342 19.90 -11.86 17.26
CA LEU A 342 19.91 -12.24 15.84
C LEU A 342 21.34 -12.26 15.27
N SER A 343 22.16 -11.25 15.59
CA SER A 343 23.55 -11.18 15.14
C SER A 343 24.41 -12.32 15.72
N TYR A 344 24.21 -12.69 16.99
CA TYR A 344 24.89 -13.84 17.62
C TYR A 344 24.59 -15.18 16.93
N LEU A 345 23.45 -15.31 16.26
CA LEU A 345 23.09 -16.49 15.47
C LEU A 345 23.81 -16.57 14.11
N GLY A 346 24.57 -15.53 13.74
CA GLY A 346 25.29 -15.43 12.47
C GLY A 346 24.55 -14.65 11.39
N ASN A 347 23.46 -13.95 11.73
CA ASN A 347 22.70 -13.13 10.80
C ASN A 347 23.33 -11.73 10.64
N GLY A 348 23.20 -11.15 9.44
CA GLY A 348 23.51 -9.75 9.22
C GLY A 348 22.43 -8.87 9.84
N VAL A 349 22.79 -7.85 10.60
CA VAL A 349 21.81 -6.92 11.20
C VAL A 349 22.29 -5.49 10.96
N GLU A 350 21.48 -4.73 10.24
CA GLU A 350 21.72 -3.34 9.90
C GLU A 350 20.53 -2.47 10.32
N TRP A 351 20.82 -1.19 10.59
CA TRP A 351 19.84 -0.23 11.09
C TRP A 351 19.65 0.91 10.10
N LEU A 352 18.39 1.25 9.85
CA LEU A 352 18.00 2.44 9.12
C LEU A 352 17.14 3.33 10.02
N ASP A 353 17.76 4.38 10.56
CA ASP A 353 17.04 5.29 11.44
C ASP A 353 16.16 6.24 10.62
N ILE A 354 14.90 6.36 11.02
CA ILE A 354 13.98 7.34 10.45
C ILE A 354 14.25 8.68 11.14
N PRO A 355 14.68 9.74 10.44
CA PRO A 355 14.97 11.02 11.07
C PRO A 355 13.71 11.63 11.69
N GLY A 356 13.86 12.32 12.83
CA GLY A 356 12.78 13.14 13.39
C GLY A 356 12.69 14.51 12.70
N GLU A 357 11.52 15.17 12.76
CA GLU A 357 11.39 16.54 12.27
C GLU A 357 12.42 17.47 12.95
N GLY A 358 13.43 17.91 12.18
CA GLY A 358 14.50 18.81 12.65
C GLY A 358 15.91 18.22 12.66
N GLY A 359 16.08 16.92 12.42
CA GLY A 359 17.39 16.27 12.35
C GLY A 359 17.88 16.08 10.92
N ARG A 360 18.44 17.12 10.29
CA ARG A 360 19.43 16.86 9.23
C ARG A 360 20.63 16.20 9.92
N SER A 361 20.91 14.95 9.57
CA SER A 361 22.13 14.26 10.00
C SER A 361 23.32 15.12 9.62
N LEU A 362 24.09 15.54 10.63
CA LEU A 362 25.39 16.17 10.47
C LEU A 362 26.43 15.18 9.97
#